data_AF-A0A7C4TC93-F1
#
_entry.id   AF-A0A7C4TC93-F1
#
_cell.length_a   1.000
_cell.length_b   1.000
_cell.length_c   1.000
_cell.angle_alpha   90.00
_cell.angle_beta   90.00
_cell.angle_gamma   90.00
#
_symmetry.space_group_name_H-M   'P 1'
#
loop_
_entity.id
_entity.type
_entity.pdbx_description
1 polymer ?
#
loop_
_entity_poly.entity_id
_entity_poly.type
_entity_poly.pdbx_seq_one_letter_code
_entity_poly.pdbx_strand_id
1 'polypeptide(L)'
;MASLGERLWEMGKSPPQHLTLLVFGLVTLLTGLIASAILALAGAGGATPLSVASSVITGIGAFFLTLALFLGAYVSPGDSVAWRIAQLIAAVLVLLLLF
;
A
#
# COMPACT_ATOMS: atom_id res chain seq x y z
N MET A 1 23.71 13.66 0.49
CA MET A 1 22.67 12.84 1.14
C MET A 1 21.90 12.14 0.05
N ALA A 2 21.64 10.83 0.16
CA ALA A 2 20.84 10.11 -0.84
C ALA A 2 19.42 10.70 -0.91
N SER A 3 18.88 10.83 -2.12
CA SER A 3 17.52 11.31 -2.32
C SER A 3 16.49 10.35 -1.71
N LEU A 4 15.27 10.83 -1.43
CA LEU A 4 14.19 9.97 -0.92
C LEU A 4 13.90 8.82 -1.89
N GLY A 5 13.95 9.07 -3.20
CA GLY A 5 13.79 8.06 -4.23
C GLY A 5 14.88 6.99 -4.21
N GLU A 6 16.15 7.38 -4.07
CA GLU A 6 17.26 6.43 -3.93
C GLU A 6 17.10 5.55 -2.69
N ARG A 7 16.66 6.12 -1.56
CA ARG A 7 16.41 5.36 -0.33
C ARG A 7 15.31 4.32 -0.52
N LEU A 8 14.21 4.68 -1.18
CA LEU A 8 13.11 3.75 -1.48
C LEU A 8 13.54 2.66 -2.46
N TRP A 9 14.35 3.01 -3.45
CA TRP A 9 14.91 2.07 -4.41
C TRP A 9 15.82 1.03 -3.73
N GLU A 10 16.69 1.47 -2.81
CA GLU A 10 17.52 0.56 -2.01
C GLU A 10 16.69 -0.33 -1.09
N MET A 11 15.60 0.18 -0.51
CA MET A 11 14.65 -0.66 0.25
C MET A 11 13.98 -1.71 -0.63
N GLY A 12 13.69 -1.40 -1.89
CA GLY A 12 13.16 -2.36 -2.85
C GLY A 12 14.13 -3.51 -3.16
N LYS A 13 15.44 -3.24 -3.11
CA LYS A 13 16.50 -4.25 -3.37
C LYS A 13 16.76 -5.17 -2.21
N SER A 14 16.52 -4.70 -1.01
CA SER A 14 16.70 -5.48 0.21
C SER A 14 15.44 -6.30 0.50
N PRO A 15 15.45 -7.65 0.34
CA PRO A 15 14.27 -8.47 0.58
C PRO A 15 13.57 -8.23 1.93
N PRO A 16 14.28 -8.09 3.07
CA PRO A 16 13.61 -7.84 4.35
C PRO A 16 12.98 -6.44 4.42
N GLN A 17 13.58 -5.42 3.80
CA GLN A 17 13.03 -4.06 3.79
C GLN A 17 11.83 -3.95 2.85
N HIS A 18 11.90 -4.62 1.69
CA HIS A 18 10.80 -4.73 0.75
C HIS A 18 9.58 -5.42 1.37
N LEU A 19 9.79 -6.55 2.06
CA LEU A 19 8.72 -7.23 2.80
C LEU A 19 8.13 -6.35 3.90
N THR A 20 8.96 -5.58 4.59
CA THR A 20 8.48 -4.64 5.61
C THR A 20 7.56 -3.58 4.99
N LEU A 21 7.90 -3.01 3.84
CA LEU A 21 7.06 -2.05 3.12
C LEU A 21 5.73 -2.67 2.69
N LEU A 22 5.77 -3.88 2.14
CA LEU A 22 4.58 -4.61 1.69
C LEU A 22 3.64 -4.96 2.84
N VAL A 23 4.18 -5.51 3.93
CA VAL A 23 3.42 -5.88 5.13
C VAL A 23 2.86 -4.64 5.80
N PHE A 24 3.65 -3.56 5.91
CA PHE A 24 3.16 -2.29 6.44
C PHE A 24 1.99 -1.75 5.63
N GLY A 25 2.13 -1.66 4.30
CA GLY A 25 1.06 -1.21 3.41
C GLY A 25 -0.22 -2.05 3.56
N LEU A 26 -0.09 -3.38 3.59
CA LEU A 26 -1.22 -4.30 3.79
C LEU A 26 -1.90 -4.12 5.14
N VAL A 27 -1.15 -4.11 6.23
CA VAL A 27 -1.69 -3.98 7.59
C VAL A 27 -2.38 -2.63 7.75
N THR A 28 -1.76 -1.55 7.27
CA THR A 28 -2.35 -0.21 7.34
C THR A 28 -3.62 -0.14 6.50
N LEU A 29 -3.62 -0.68 5.27
CA LEU A 29 -4.81 -0.74 4.41
C LEU A 29 -5.96 -1.50 5.10
N LEU A 30 -5.69 -2.70 5.59
CA LEU A 30 -6.69 -3.53 6.29
C LEU A 30 -7.24 -2.81 7.52
N THR A 31 -6.38 -2.13 8.28
CA THR A 31 -6.81 -1.35 9.45
C THR A 31 -7.80 -0.24 9.06
N GLY A 32 -7.50 0.51 7.99
CA GLY A 32 -8.38 1.56 7.49
C GLY A 32 -9.72 1.03 7.00
N LEU A 33 -9.69 -0.07 6.22
CA LEU A 33 -10.90 -0.73 5.71
C LEU A 33 -11.78 -1.30 6.83
N ILE A 34 -11.17 -1.93 7.84
CA ILE A 34 -11.90 -2.43 9.01
C ILE A 34 -12.54 -1.27 9.77
N ALA A 35 -11.81 -0.16 9.98
CA ALA A 35 -12.37 1.01 10.65
C ALA A 35 -13.57 1.60 9.87
N SER A 36 -13.47 1.70 8.54
CA SER A 36 -14.59 2.12 7.68
C SER A 36 -15.79 1.17 7.75
N ALA A 37 -15.56 -0.14 7.81
CA ALA A 37 -16.63 -1.13 7.93
C ALA A 37 -17.36 -1.04 9.27
N ILE A 38 -16.63 -0.83 10.37
CA ILE A 38 -17.20 -0.63 11.71
C ILE A 38 -18.08 0.63 11.74
N LEU A 39 -17.61 1.71 11.11
CA LEU A 39 -18.39 2.95 10.98
C LEU A 39 -19.71 2.76 10.24
N ALA A 40 -19.70 2.00 9.14
CA ALA A 40 -20.90 1.70 8.38
C ALA A 40 -21.93 0.90 9.22
N LEU A 41 -21.46 0.03 10.12
CA LEU A 41 -22.30 -0.75 11.02
C LEU A 41 -22.88 0.06 12.19
N ALA A 42 -22.10 1.01 12.74
CA ALA A 42 -22.44 1.75 13.95
C ALA A 42 -23.50 2.85 13.75
N GLY A 43 -23.80 3.23 12.49
CA GLY A 43 -24.73 4.31 12.18
C GLY A 43 -24.10 5.71 12.39
N ALA A 44 -24.48 6.66 11.54
CA ALA A 44 -23.82 7.95 11.32
C ALA A 44 -23.90 8.99 12.48
N GLY A 45 -24.12 8.55 13.73
CA GLY A 45 -24.52 9.41 14.85
C GLY A 45 -23.41 10.22 15.53
N GLY A 46 -22.13 10.06 15.21
CA GLY A 46 -21.08 10.82 15.91
C GLY A 46 -19.62 10.63 15.46
N ALA A 47 -19.37 10.07 14.28
CA ALA A 47 -18.05 9.53 13.96
C ALA A 47 -17.28 10.31 12.88
N THR A 48 -17.42 11.64 12.80
CA THR A 48 -16.68 12.46 11.82
C THR A 48 -15.15 12.33 11.95
N PRO A 49 -14.51 12.30 13.14
CA PRO A 49 -13.05 12.17 13.22
C PRO A 49 -12.58 10.76 12.80
N LEU A 50 -13.37 9.74 13.14
CA LEU A 50 -13.05 8.35 12.82
C LEU A 50 -13.25 8.07 11.32
N SER A 51 -14.20 8.72 10.65
CA SER A 51 -14.39 8.66 9.19
C SER A 51 -13.22 9.28 8.41
N VAL A 52 -12.66 10.38 8.92
CA VAL A 52 -11.47 11.00 8.34
C VAL A 52 -10.24 10.14 8.61
N ALA A 53 -10.06 9.66 9.85
CA ALA A 53 -8.93 8.82 10.22
C ALA A 53 -8.90 7.51 9.42
N SER A 54 -10.03 6.83 9.27
CA SER A 54 -10.13 5.61 8.47
C SER A 54 -9.78 5.85 7.00
N SER A 55 -10.27 6.95 6.41
CA SER A 55 -9.93 7.33 5.03
C SER A 55 -8.42 7.62 4.85
N VAL A 56 -7.82 8.36 5.79
CA VAL A 56 -6.38 8.66 5.77
C VAL A 56 -5.54 7.39 5.91
N ILE A 57 -5.90 6.51 6.85
CA ILE A 57 -5.20 5.24 7.07
C ILE A 57 -5.30 4.36 5.82
N THR A 58 -6.49 4.26 5.21
CA THR A 58 -6.66 3.53 3.93
C THR A 58 -5.77 4.10 2.84
N GLY A 59 -5.72 5.43 2.68
CA GLY A 59 -4.86 6.08 1.69
C GLY A 59 -3.36 5.83 1.92
N ILE A 60 -2.91 5.87 3.17
CA ILE A 60 -1.51 5.54 3.52
C ILE A 60 -1.21 4.07 3.17
N GLY A 61 -2.10 3.15 3.55
CA GLY A 61 -1.95 1.74 3.22
C GLY A 61 -1.88 1.49 1.72
N ALA A 62 -2.81 2.08 0.97
CA ALA A 62 -2.86 2.00 -0.49
C ALA A 62 -1.58 2.54 -1.14
N PHE A 63 -1.05 3.67 -0.67
CA PHE A 63 0.20 4.24 -1.15
C PHE A 63 1.39 3.30 -0.96
N PHE A 64 1.61 2.81 0.27
CA PHE A 64 2.75 1.93 0.56
C PHE A 64 2.65 0.58 -0.13
N LEU A 65 1.43 0.04 -0.27
CA LEU A 65 1.20 -1.20 -1.02
C LEU A 65 1.51 -1.01 -2.51
N THR A 66 1.03 0.08 -3.11
CA THR A 66 1.32 0.42 -4.51
C THR A 66 2.82 0.59 -4.73
N LEU A 67 3.49 1.33 -3.84
CA LEU A 67 4.93 1.55 -3.89
C LEU A 67 5.71 0.23 -3.80
N ALA A 68 5.33 -0.66 -2.88
CA ALA A 68 5.95 -1.96 -2.74
C ALA A 68 5.76 -2.81 -4.01
N LEU A 69 4.55 -2.90 -4.55
CA LEU A 69 4.28 -3.65 -5.79
C LEU A 69 5.06 -3.08 -6.98
N PHE A 70 5.13 -1.75 -7.10
CA PHE A 70 5.91 -1.09 -8.14
C PHE A 70 7.41 -1.40 -8.00
N LEU A 71 7.98 -1.23 -6.81
CA LEU A 71 9.38 -1.57 -6.55
C LEU A 71 9.67 -3.05 -6.84
N GLY A 72 8.76 -3.95 -6.47
CA GLY A 72 8.89 -5.39 -6.71
C GLY A 72 9.04 -5.71 -8.20
N ALA A 73 8.25 -5.05 -9.05
CA ALA A 73 8.24 -5.27 -10.49
C ALA A 73 9.57 -4.91 -11.17
N TYR A 74 10.29 -3.92 -10.63
CA TYR A 74 11.55 -3.45 -11.21
C TYR A 74 12.79 -4.04 -10.57
N VAL A 75 12.71 -4.44 -9.29
CA VAL A 75 13.88 -4.81 -8.52
C VAL A 75 14.16 -6.31 -8.52
N SER A 76 13.14 -7.18 -8.69
CA SER A 76 13.35 -8.63 -8.65
C SER A 76 14.21 -9.12 -9.84
N PRO A 77 15.47 -9.53 -9.62
CA PRO A 77 16.34 -10.02 -10.68
C PRO A 77 16.09 -11.52 -10.88
N GLY A 78 15.60 -11.91 -12.05
CA GLY A 78 15.32 -13.32 -12.39
C GLY A 78 13.84 -13.69 -12.44
N ASP A 79 12.93 -12.79 -12.03
CA ASP A 79 11.49 -13.02 -12.19
C ASP A 79 11.03 -12.85 -13.65
N SER A 80 10.06 -13.67 -14.04
CA SER A 80 9.48 -13.63 -15.37
C SER A 80 8.82 -12.29 -15.69
N VAL A 81 8.78 -11.92 -16.98
CA VAL A 81 8.07 -10.72 -17.45
C VAL A 81 6.59 -10.74 -17.03
N ALA A 82 5.97 -11.93 -17.00
CA ALA A 82 4.60 -12.11 -16.54
C ALA A 82 4.41 -11.70 -15.08
N TRP A 83 5.36 -12.03 -14.20
CA TRP A 83 5.31 -11.64 -12.78
C TRP A 83 5.40 -10.12 -12.60
N ARG A 84 6.30 -9.48 -13.32
CA ARG A 84 6.44 -8.01 -13.30
C ARG A 84 5.16 -7.32 -13.77
N ILE A 85 4.56 -7.82 -14.85
CA ILE A 85 3.27 -7.31 -15.35
C ILE A 85 2.17 -7.51 -14.31
N ALA A 86 2.10 -8.67 -13.66
CA ALA A 86 1.10 -8.92 -12.62
C ALA A 86 1.22 -7.95 -11.44
N GLN A 87 2.44 -7.66 -10.99
CA GLN A 87 2.69 -6.68 -9.93
C GLN A 87 2.31 -5.26 -10.34
N LEU A 88 2.62 -4.85 -11.59
CA LEU A 88 2.21 -3.55 -12.11
C LEU A 88 0.68 -3.44 -12.25
N ILE A 89 0.02 -4.47 -12.76
CA ILE A 89 -1.44 -4.52 -12.83
C ILE A 89 -2.03 -4.43 -11.42
N ALA A 90 -1.50 -5.18 -10.45
CA ALA A 90 -1.96 -5.10 -9.06
C ALA A 90 -1.78 -3.70 -8.47
N ALA A 91 -0.65 -3.03 -8.73
CA ALA A 91 -0.42 -1.66 -8.31
C ALA A 91 -1.44 -0.70 -8.94
N VAL A 92 -1.72 -0.84 -10.24
CA VAL A 92 -2.73 -0.03 -10.94
C VAL A 92 -4.13 -0.29 -10.38
N LEU A 93 -4.48 -1.54 -10.08
CA LEU A 93 -5.78 -1.88 -9.48
C LEU A 93 -5.92 -1.24 -8.08
N VAL A 94 -4.87 -1.26 -7.26
CA VAL A 94 -4.87 -0.57 -5.96
C VAL A 94 -5.12 0.93 -6.15
N LEU A 95 -4.47 1.56 -7.14
CA LEU A 95 -4.70 2.97 -7.44
C LEU A 95 -6.14 3.24 -7.91
N LEU A 96 -6.68 2.45 -8.84
CA LEU A 96 -8.02 2.66 -9.40
C LEU A 96 -9.16 2.38 -8.41
N LEU A 97 -8.95 1.46 -7.47
CA LEU A 97 -10.02 1.02 -6.55
C LEU A 97 -10.04 1.80 -5.24
N LEU A 98 -8.94 2.46 -4.86
CA LEU A 98 -8.76 3.07 -3.53
C LEU A 98 -8.48 4.58 -3.56
N PHE A 99 -8.23 5.17 -4.73
CA PHE A 99 -8.12 6.62 -4.95
C PHE A 99 -9.16 7.08 -5.96
#